data_AF-A0AAD4Z9A6-F1
#
_entry.id   AF-A0AAD4Z9A6-F1
#
_cell.length_a   1.000
_cell.length_b   1.000
_cell.length_c   1.000
_cell.angle_alpha   90.00
_cell.angle_beta   90.00
_cell.angle_gamma   90.00
#
_symmetry.space_group_name_H-M   'P 1'
#
loop_
_entity.id
_entity.type
_entity.pdbx_description
1 polymer ?
#
loop_
_entity_poly.entity_id
_entity_poly.type
_entity_poly.pdbx_seq_one_letter_code
_entity_poly.pdbx_strand_id
1 'polypeptide(L)'
;MSPHWCALCNMAGDSVNHLLLHCPYSLKLWETLLQEVNTVWVIPEGCFELFSIRIDALGRGKKAKVLWGSLMQAVVWNLWLERNRRIFEDYKGVGVAELWDRVKFWAALWASTSPAFKDVPYPSIMRNLLAVVS
;
A
#
# COMPACT_ATOMS: atom_id res chain seq x y z
N MET A 1 23.92 -8.54 -6.32
CA MET A 1 24.03 -7.07 -6.34
C MET A 1 22.69 -6.50 -6.79
N SER A 2 22.23 -5.42 -6.14
CA SER A 2 21.02 -4.70 -6.56
C SER A 2 21.31 -3.88 -7.83
N PRO A 3 20.39 -3.82 -8.81
CA PRO A 3 20.56 -2.92 -9.96
C PRO A 3 20.59 -1.45 -9.52
N HIS A 4 21.27 -0.61 -10.31
CA HIS A 4 21.24 0.85 -10.13
C HIS A 4 19.96 1.50 -10.69
N TRP A 5 19.08 0.72 -11.33
CA TRP A 5 17.80 1.15 -11.89
C TRP A 5 16.63 0.54 -11.10
N CYS A 6 15.49 1.23 -11.07
CA CYS A 6 14.29 0.79 -10.37
C CYS A 6 13.62 -0.38 -11.11
N ALA A 7 13.56 -1.55 -10.47
CA ALA A 7 13.00 -2.76 -11.08
C ALA A 7 11.47 -2.75 -11.31
N LEU A 8 10.79 -1.72 -10.82
CA LEU A 8 9.36 -1.56 -11.03
C LEU A 8 9.04 -0.84 -12.35
N CYS A 9 9.81 0.18 -12.71
CA CYS A 9 9.53 1.05 -13.87
C CYS A 9 10.60 1.00 -14.97
N ASN A 10 11.82 0.54 -14.66
CA ASN A 10 12.95 0.48 -15.58
C ASN A 10 13.41 1.84 -16.16
N MET A 11 13.02 2.96 -15.54
CA MET A 11 13.23 4.31 -16.11
C MET A 11 14.15 5.22 -15.28
N ALA A 12 14.36 4.95 -14.00
CA ALA A 12 15.09 5.83 -13.10
C ALA A 12 16.00 5.06 -12.14
N GLY A 13 16.86 5.79 -11.42
CA GLY A 13 17.73 5.24 -10.39
C GLY A 13 16.93 4.63 -9.22
N ASP A 14 17.43 3.54 -8.66
CA ASP A 14 16.80 2.91 -7.50
C ASP A 14 17.13 3.69 -6.22
N SER A 15 16.12 4.35 -5.65
CA SER A 15 16.17 4.99 -4.34
C SER A 15 14.89 4.68 -3.58
N VAL A 16 14.92 4.75 -2.25
CA VAL A 16 13.74 4.46 -1.41
C VAL A 16 12.58 5.40 -1.76
N ASN A 17 12.85 6.70 -1.92
CA ASN A 17 11.81 7.67 -2.30
C ASN A 17 11.25 7.39 -3.70
N HIS A 18 12.10 7.06 -4.67
CA HIS A 18 11.59 6.68 -5.98
C HIS A 18 10.77 5.39 -5.91
N LEU A 19 11.32 4.33 -5.31
CA LEU A 19 10.66 3.03 -5.20
C LEU A 19 9.30 3.12 -4.52
N LEU A 20 9.19 3.83 -3.40
CA LEU A 20 7.97 3.85 -2.60
C LEU A 20 6.99 4.95 -3.01
N LEU A 21 7.45 6.06 -3.58
CA LEU A 21 6.59 7.22 -3.87
C LEU A 21 6.58 7.57 -5.36
N HIS A 22 7.74 7.91 -5.93
CA HIS A 22 7.79 8.62 -7.23
C HIS A 22 7.86 7.71 -8.45
N CYS A 23 8.03 6.42 -8.26
CA CYS A 23 7.98 5.43 -9.33
C CYS A 23 6.58 5.42 -9.95
N PRO A 24 6.41 5.53 -11.29
CA PRO A 24 5.08 5.55 -11.91
C PRO A 24 4.22 4.32 -11.57
N TYR A 25 4.86 3.16 -11.36
CA TYR A 25 4.19 1.95 -10.91
C TYR A 25 3.65 2.10 -9.47
N SER A 26 4.45 2.69 -8.57
CA SER A 26 4.07 2.95 -7.18
C SER A 26 3.03 4.06 -7.05
N LEU A 27 3.18 5.16 -7.81
CA LEU A 27 2.20 6.24 -7.89
C LEU A 27 0.82 5.70 -8.24
N LYS A 28 0.73 4.84 -9.27
CA LYS A 28 -0.54 4.26 -9.68
C LYS A 28 -1.18 3.34 -8.63
N LEU A 29 -0.36 2.67 -7.81
CA LEU A 29 -0.84 1.90 -6.67
C LEU A 29 -1.40 2.81 -5.56
N TRP A 30 -0.73 3.92 -5.27
CA TRP A 30 -1.24 4.94 -4.33
C TRP A 30 -2.53 5.56 -4.82
N GLU A 31 -2.62 5.92 -6.10
CA GLU A 31 -3.84 6.43 -6.73
C GLU A 31 -4.99 5.42 -6.59
N THR A 32 -4.71 4.12 -6.81
CA THR A 32 -5.70 3.05 -6.66
C THR A 32 -6.23 2.98 -5.22
N LEU A 33 -5.34 3.05 -4.23
CA LEU A 33 -5.74 3.10 -2.81
C LEU A 33 -6.61 4.32 -2.51
N LEU A 34 -6.18 5.51 -2.95
CA LEU A 34 -6.88 6.77 -2.69
C LEU A 34 -8.27 6.79 -3.32
N GLN A 35 -8.40 6.26 -4.54
CA GLN A 35 -9.68 6.06 -5.21
C GLN A 35 -10.60 5.10 -4.44
N GLU A 36 -10.08 3.97 -3.94
CA GLU A 36 -10.86 2.99 -3.17
C GLU A 36 -11.50 3.61 -1.91
N VAL A 37 -10.79 4.54 -1.26
CA VAL A 37 -11.25 5.21 -0.05
C VAL A 37 -11.86 6.60 -0.31
N ASN A 38 -12.17 6.93 -1.57
CA ASN A 38 -12.75 8.21 -1.99
C ASN A 38 -12.02 9.45 -1.45
N THR A 39 -10.69 9.41 -1.43
CA THR A 39 -9.84 10.50 -0.92
C THR A 39 -8.89 10.98 -2.00
N VAL A 40 -8.49 12.25 -1.93
CA VAL A 40 -7.41 12.81 -2.74
C VAL A 40 -6.24 13.16 -1.83
N TRP A 41 -5.02 12.96 -2.32
CA TRP A 41 -3.82 13.29 -1.57
C TRP A 41 -2.68 13.67 -2.51
N VAL A 42 -1.80 14.55 -2.03
CA VAL A 42 -0.58 14.94 -2.73
C VAL A 42 0.53 14.03 -2.25
N ILE A 43 1.18 13.33 -3.19
CA ILE A 43 2.33 12.48 -2.87
C ILE A 43 3.47 13.38 -2.37
N PRO A 44 4.00 13.13 -1.16
CA PRO A 44 5.01 13.96 -0.54
C PRO A 44 6.38 13.72 -1.18
N GLU A 45 7.35 14.59 -0.88
CA GLU A 45 8.67 14.50 -1.49
C GLU A 45 9.44 13.26 -0.99
N GLY A 46 9.25 12.90 0.28
CA GLY A 46 9.99 11.82 0.92
C GLY A 46 9.14 10.88 1.75
N CYS A 47 9.66 9.68 1.99
CA CYS A 47 8.98 8.67 2.80
C CYS A 47 8.76 9.12 4.25
N PHE A 48 9.67 9.95 4.80
CA PHE A 48 9.53 10.50 6.14
C PHE A 48 8.26 11.36 6.28
N GLU A 49 7.98 12.19 5.28
CA GLU A 49 6.78 13.01 5.24
C GLU A 49 5.52 12.16 5.06
N LEU A 50 5.54 11.15 4.17
CA LEU A 50 4.45 10.17 4.01
C LEU A 50 4.02 9.59 5.36
N PHE A 51 4.97 9.12 6.17
CA PHE A 51 4.64 8.49 7.45
C PHE A 51 4.29 9.49 8.57
N SER A 52 4.61 10.77 8.38
CA SER A 52 4.31 11.83 9.36
C SER A 52 2.94 12.47 9.13
N ILE A 53 2.40 12.39 7.91
CA ILE A 53 1.12 12.98 7.56
C ILE A 53 -0.03 12.17 8.17
N ARG A 54 -0.92 12.88 8.87
CA ARG A 54 -2.18 12.31 9.33
C ARG A 54 -3.26 12.48 8.27
N ILE A 55 -3.77 11.37 7.77
CA ILE A 55 -4.90 11.34 6.83
C ILE A 55 -6.05 10.59 7.49
N ASP A 56 -7.20 11.26 7.63
CA ASP A 56 -8.43 10.67 8.18
C ASP A 56 -9.33 10.12 7.05
N ALA A 57 -8.73 9.52 6.00
CA ALA A 57 -9.42 9.05 4.79
C ALA A 57 -10.56 8.06 5.07
N LEU A 58 -10.36 7.20 6.08
CA LEU A 58 -11.33 6.21 6.54
C LEU A 58 -12.15 6.70 7.76
N GLY A 59 -11.96 7.95 8.17
CA GLY A 59 -12.54 8.53 9.39
C GLY A 59 -11.61 8.47 10.61
N ARG A 60 -12.11 8.99 11.74
CA ARG A 60 -11.32 9.20 12.98
C ARG A 60 -11.45 8.09 14.03
N GLY A 61 -12.30 7.10 13.77
CA GLY A 61 -12.58 5.99 14.66
C GLY A 61 -11.38 5.04 14.84
N LYS A 62 -11.44 4.19 15.87
CA LYS A 62 -10.36 3.22 16.15
C LYS A 62 -10.15 2.24 15.00
N LYS A 63 -11.23 1.70 14.42
CA LYS A 63 -11.17 0.81 13.26
C LYS A 63 -10.55 1.50 12.04
N ALA A 64 -10.98 2.73 11.76
CA ALA A 64 -10.44 3.54 10.67
C ALA A 64 -8.92 3.75 10.78
N LYS A 65 -8.43 4.13 11.97
CA LYS A 65 -6.99 4.32 12.22
C LYS A 65 -6.18 3.04 12.03
N VAL A 66 -6.70 1.92 12.54
CA VAL A 66 -6.05 0.61 12.40
C VAL A 66 -6.00 0.22 10.92
N LEU A 67 -7.13 0.27 10.21
CA LEU A 67 -7.19 -0.14 8.81
C LEU A 67 -6.34 0.76 7.93
N TRP A 68 -6.36 2.08 8.15
CA TRP A 68 -5.50 3.01 7.43
C TRP A 68 -4.02 2.70 7.64
N GLY A 69 -3.60 2.48 8.89
CA GLY A 69 -2.24 2.08 9.21
C GLY A 69 -1.84 0.75 8.55
N SER A 70 -2.75 -0.23 8.51
CA SER A 70 -2.52 -1.49 7.81
C SER A 70 -2.41 -1.32 6.30
N LEU A 71 -3.22 -0.46 5.67
CA LEU A 71 -3.14 -0.16 4.24
C LEU A 71 -1.82 0.51 3.86
N MET A 72 -1.40 1.53 4.62
CA MET A 72 -0.11 2.21 4.40
C MET A 72 1.06 1.22 4.44
N GLN A 73 1.11 0.40 5.49
CA GLN A 73 2.15 -0.62 5.64
C GLN A 73 2.07 -1.65 4.50
N ALA A 74 0.86 -2.06 4.09
CA ALA A 74 0.68 -3.09 3.09
C ALA A 74 1.12 -2.61 1.70
N VAL A 75 0.88 -1.35 1.35
CA VAL A 75 1.41 -0.76 0.11
C VAL A 75 2.94 -0.80 0.11
N VAL A 76 3.57 -0.28 1.16
CA VAL A 76 5.04 -0.23 1.27
C VAL A 76 5.65 -1.63 1.21
N TRP A 77 5.07 -2.58 1.95
CA TRP A 77 5.51 -3.97 1.98
C TRP A 77 5.42 -4.64 0.61
N ASN A 78 4.29 -4.49 -0.09
CA ASN A 78 4.07 -5.13 -1.38
C ASN A 78 4.92 -4.50 -2.49
N LEU A 79 5.17 -3.18 -2.46
CA LEU A 79 6.13 -2.53 -3.38
C LEU A 79 7.55 -3.06 -3.19
N TRP A 80 7.98 -3.18 -1.93
CA TRP A 80 9.29 -3.73 -1.59
C TRP A 80 9.43 -5.19 -2.03
N LEU A 81 8.45 -6.03 -1.72
CA LEU A 81 8.43 -7.43 -2.13
C LEU A 81 8.43 -7.56 -3.66
N GLU A 82 7.53 -6.86 -4.34
CA GLU A 82 7.43 -6.90 -5.81
C GLU A 82 8.76 -6.56 -6.46
N ARG A 83 9.43 -5.50 -6.00
CA ARG A 83 10.75 -5.10 -6.47
C ARG A 83 11.80 -6.18 -6.23
N ASN A 84 11.84 -6.77 -5.03
CA ASN A 84 12.83 -7.80 -4.72
C ASN A 84 12.64 -9.06 -5.56
N ARG A 85 11.40 -9.51 -5.74
CA ARG A 85 11.11 -10.70 -6.55
C ARG A 85 11.57 -10.49 -8.00
N ARG A 86 11.30 -9.33 -8.58
CA ARG A 86 11.75 -8.97 -9.95
C ARG A 86 13.27 -9.02 -10.12
N ILE A 87 14.03 -8.85 -9.05
CA ILE A 87 15.50 -8.86 -9.10
C ILE A 87 16.07 -10.24 -8.81
N PHE A 88 15.46 -11.00 -7.90
CA PHE A 88 16.07 -12.19 -7.32
C PHE A 88 15.41 -13.52 -7.72
N GLU A 89 14.20 -13.53 -8.29
CA GLU A 89 13.38 -14.74 -8.44
C GLU A 89 13.03 -15.13 -9.90
N ASP A 90 13.77 -14.65 -10.91
CA ASP A 90 13.41 -14.78 -12.35
C ASP A 90 11.92 -14.47 -12.61
N TYR A 91 11.44 -13.43 -11.92
CA TYR A 91 10.05 -13.07 -11.86
C TYR A 91 9.79 -11.85 -12.73
N LYS A 92 8.85 -11.96 -13.68
CA LYS A 92 8.52 -10.86 -14.61
C LYS A 92 7.76 -9.71 -13.98
N GLY A 93 7.27 -9.88 -12.75
CA GLY A 93 6.42 -8.90 -12.10
C GLY A 93 4.97 -9.02 -12.51
N VAL A 94 4.11 -8.30 -11.79
CA VAL A 94 2.68 -8.19 -12.09
C VAL A 94 2.25 -6.73 -12.29
N GLY A 95 1.02 -6.55 -12.77
CA GLY A 95 0.41 -5.23 -12.89
C GLY A 95 -0.10 -4.71 -11.55
N VAL A 96 -0.38 -3.39 -11.50
CA VAL A 96 -0.89 -2.70 -10.31
C VAL A 96 -2.18 -3.31 -9.78
N ALA A 97 -3.08 -3.77 -10.66
CA ALA A 97 -4.34 -4.39 -10.24
C ALA A 97 -4.14 -5.67 -9.41
N GLU A 98 -3.24 -6.56 -9.84
CA GLU A 98 -2.93 -7.77 -9.07
C GLU A 98 -2.17 -7.43 -7.79
N LEU A 99 -1.24 -6.47 -7.85
CA LEU A 99 -0.54 -6.04 -6.65
C LEU A 99 -1.50 -5.41 -5.63
N TRP A 100 -2.54 -4.71 -6.09
CA TRP A 100 -3.59 -4.16 -5.24
C TRP A 100 -4.38 -5.26 -4.51
N ASP A 101 -4.68 -6.39 -5.15
CA ASP A 101 -5.30 -7.52 -4.47
C ASP A 101 -4.43 -8.08 -3.33
N ARG A 102 -3.10 -8.13 -3.53
CA ARG A 102 -2.15 -8.51 -2.46
C ARG A 102 -2.13 -7.47 -1.34
N VAL A 103 -2.21 -6.18 -1.66
CA VAL A 103 -2.30 -5.10 -0.67
C VAL A 103 -3.57 -5.25 0.17
N LYS A 104 -4.74 -5.44 -0.45
CA LYS A 104 -6.01 -5.66 0.28
C LYS A 104 -5.93 -6.89 1.18
N PHE A 105 -5.35 -7.99 0.70
CA PHE A 105 -5.14 -9.19 1.50
C PHE A 105 -4.31 -8.89 2.76
N TRP A 106 -3.12 -8.31 2.60
CA TRP A 106 -2.23 -8.02 3.73
C TRP A 106 -2.82 -7.00 4.68
N ALA A 107 -3.45 -5.94 4.16
CA ALA A 107 -4.10 -4.93 4.98
C ALA A 107 -5.25 -5.52 5.80
N ALA A 108 -6.10 -6.34 5.19
CA ALA A 108 -7.19 -7.02 5.88
C ALA A 108 -6.70 -8.01 6.94
N LEU A 109 -5.68 -8.81 6.59
CA LEU A 109 -5.06 -9.75 7.52
C LEU A 109 -4.48 -9.02 8.73
N TRP A 110 -3.67 -7.99 8.52
CA TRP A 110 -3.06 -7.23 9.61
C TRP A 110 -4.09 -6.47 10.45
N ALA A 111 -5.09 -5.85 9.82
CA ALA A 111 -6.18 -5.20 10.55
C ALA A 111 -6.96 -6.19 11.43
N SER A 112 -7.19 -7.42 10.95
CA SER A 112 -7.91 -8.46 11.69
C SER A 112 -7.19 -8.94 12.96
N THR A 113 -5.87 -8.72 13.05
CA THR A 113 -5.11 -9.01 14.28
C THR A 113 -5.37 -8.01 15.40
N SER A 114 -5.98 -6.85 15.09
CA SER A 114 -6.30 -5.83 16.07
C SER A 114 -7.58 -6.17 16.84
N PRO A 115 -7.65 -5.93 18.16
CA PRO A 115 -8.89 -6.05 18.93
C PRO A 115 -10.05 -5.19 18.39
N ALA A 116 -9.75 -4.14 17.60
CA ALA A 116 -10.77 -3.31 16.97
C ALA A 116 -11.62 -4.06 15.93
N PHE A 117 -11.11 -5.15 15.36
CA PHE A 117 -11.75 -5.97 14.33
C PHE A 117 -12.09 -7.39 14.80
N LYS A 118 -12.12 -7.65 16.12
CA LYS A 118 -12.31 -9.00 16.69
C LYS A 118 -13.55 -9.76 16.15
N ASP A 119 -14.62 -9.02 15.81
CA ASP A 119 -15.90 -9.57 15.33
C ASP A 119 -16.08 -9.40 13.81
N VAL A 120 -15.04 -8.96 13.10
CA VAL A 120 -15.07 -8.69 11.66
C VAL A 120 -14.12 -9.65 10.94
N PRO A 121 -14.64 -10.64 10.20
CA PRO A 121 -13.80 -11.55 9.42
C PRO A 121 -12.95 -10.80 8.40
N TYR A 122 -11.68 -11.20 8.24
CA TYR A 122 -10.78 -10.57 7.26
C TYR A 122 -11.34 -10.51 5.83
N PRO A 123 -12.10 -11.50 5.30
CA PRO A 123 -12.64 -11.41 3.95
C PRO A 123 -13.66 -10.28 3.79
N SER A 124 -14.34 -9.90 4.88
CA SER A 124 -15.26 -8.76 4.90
C SER A 124 -14.50 -7.44 4.81
N ILE A 125 -13.37 -7.34 5.53
CA ILE A 125 -12.47 -6.18 5.45
C ILE A 125 -11.92 -6.05 4.02
N MET A 126 -11.41 -7.15 3.46
CA MET A 126 -10.82 -7.17 2.12
C MET A 126 -11.79 -6.77 1.01
N ARG A 127 -13.08 -7.12 1.14
CA ARG A 127 -14.10 -6.82 0.13
C ARG A 127 -14.60 -5.38 0.15
N ASN A 128 -14.67 -4.74 1.31
CA ASN A 128 -15.21 -3.39 1.43
C ASN A 128 -14.58 -2.64 2.61
N LEU A 129 -13.52 -1.89 2.30
CA LEU A 129 -12.75 -1.14 3.31
C LEU A 129 -13.58 -0.07 4.01
N LEU A 130 -14.49 0.59 3.29
CA LEU A 130 -15.33 1.67 3.81
C LEU A 130 -16.42 1.14 4.75
N ALA A 131 -17.10 0.05 4.36
CA ALA A 131 -18.21 -0.48 5.15
C ALA A 131 -17.77 -0.95 6.55
N VAL A 132 -16.55 -1.46 6.69
CA VAL A 132 -16.07 -2.02 7.97
C VAL A 132 -15.56 -0.99 8.97
N VAL A 133 -15.42 0.28 8.57
CA VAL A 133 -14.97 1.39 9.44
C VAL A 133 -16.09 2.34 9.86
N SER A 134 -17.25 2.26 9.19
CA SER A 134 -18.50 2.93 9.57
C SER A 134 -19.03 2.51 10.94
#